data_AF-A0A378MX85-F1
#
_entry.id   AF-A0A378MX85-F1
#
_cell.length_a   1.000
_cell.length_b   1.000
_cell.length_c   1.000
_cell.angle_alpha   90.00
_cell.angle_beta   90.00
_cell.angle_gamma   90.00
#
_symmetry.space_group_name_H-M   'P 1'
#
loop_
_entity.id
_entity.type
_entity.pdbx_description
1 polymer ?
#
loop_
_entity_poly.entity_id
_entity_poly.type
_entity_poly.pdbx_seq_one_letter_code
_entity_poly.pdbx_strand_id
1 'polypeptide(L)'
;MEIELTKAFVPFPPFLTHYTALILAPESYNEKGEVTQIIGTGAFKPTKIEAPQKLEAVQFEGYWAKKPQVQQANYLASSRSENPYVNGTKRAVITGI
;
A
#
# COMPACT_ATOMS: atom_id res chain seq x y z
N MET A 1 -15.45 1.89 -17.62
CA MET A 1 -15.52 2.78 -16.44
C MET A 1 -15.59 4.19 -16.99
N GLU A 2 -16.59 4.95 -16.57
CA GLU A 2 -16.79 6.35 -16.95
C GLU A 2 -16.89 7.18 -15.67
N ILE A 3 -16.30 8.37 -15.66
CA ILE A 3 -16.28 9.26 -14.50
C ILE A 3 -16.76 10.63 -14.97
N GLU A 4 -17.92 11.05 -14.46
CA GLU A 4 -18.49 12.36 -14.75
C GLU A 4 -18.02 13.38 -13.70
N LEU A 5 -17.51 14.52 -14.17
CA LEU A 5 -17.06 15.62 -13.32
C LEU A 5 -18.10 16.74 -13.35
N THR A 6 -18.48 17.25 -12.18
CA THR A 6 -19.44 18.36 -12.07
C THR A 6 -18.90 19.70 -12.59
N LYS A 7 -17.58 19.82 -12.74
CA LYS A 7 -16.88 20.97 -13.32
C LYS A 7 -15.55 20.53 -13.93
N ALA A 8 -14.98 21.37 -14.80
CA ALA A 8 -13.64 21.16 -15.32
C ALA A 8 -12.61 21.04 -14.19
N PHE A 9 -11.85 19.93 -14.18
CA PHE A 9 -10.81 19.67 -13.19
C PHE A 9 -9.56 19.15 -13.90
N VAL A 10 -8.66 20.07 -14.23
CA VAL A 10 -7.44 19.79 -15.02
C VAL A 10 -6.52 18.74 -14.36
N PRO A 11 -6.26 18.75 -13.03
CA PRO A 11 -5.36 17.78 -12.42
C PRO A 11 -6.06 16.45 -12.07
N PHE A 12 -7.10 16.06 -12.81
CA PHE A 12 -7.83 14.83 -12.53
C PHE A 12 -6.97 13.54 -12.60
N PRO A 13 -6.21 13.28 -13.68
CA PRO A 13 -5.36 12.08 -13.73
C PRO A 13 -4.34 11.97 -12.59
N PRO A 14 -3.53 13.01 -12.23
CA PRO A 14 -2.61 12.89 -11.12
C PRO A 14 -3.33 12.74 -9.77
N PHE A 15 -4.55 13.26 -9.62
CA PHE A 15 -5.34 13.08 -8.39
C PHE A 15 -5.67 11.60 -8.13
N LEU A 16 -5.91 10.82 -9.18
CA LEU A 16 -6.16 9.38 -9.07
C LEU A 16 -4.93 8.56 -8.63
N THR A 17 -3.73 9.14 -8.69
CA THR A 17 -2.49 8.48 -8.23
C THR A 17 -2.26 8.62 -6.73
N HIS A 18 -3.07 9.43 -6.05
CA HIS A 18 -2.96 9.64 -4.62
C HIS A 18 -3.40 8.40 -3.84
N TYR A 19 -2.74 8.10 -2.71
CA TYR A 19 -3.01 6.88 -1.93
C TYR A 19 -4.44 6.83 -1.33
N THR A 20 -5.14 7.95 -1.27
CA THR A 20 -6.55 8.00 -0.83
C THR A 20 -7.52 7.50 -1.89
N ALA A 21 -7.09 7.42 -3.15
CA ALA A 21 -7.87 6.93 -4.28
C ALA A 21 -7.62 5.43 -4.55
N LEU A 22 -7.11 4.69 -3.56
CA LEU A 22 -6.89 3.25 -3.67
C LEU A 22 -8.21 2.51 -3.95
N ILE A 23 -8.15 1.57 -4.87
CA ILE A 23 -9.26 0.66 -5.18
C ILE A 23 -9.11 -0.56 -4.28
N LEU A 24 -10.00 -0.69 -3.29
CA LEU A 24 -10.08 -1.85 -2.41
C LEU A 24 -11.12 -2.86 -2.93
N ALA A 25 -10.91 -4.14 -2.64
CA ALA A 25 -11.87 -5.18 -2.97
C ALA A 25 -13.15 -5.01 -2.13
N PRO A 26 -14.33 -5.42 -2.63
CA PRO A 26 -15.58 -5.33 -1.86
C PRO A 26 -15.49 -5.99 -0.47
N GLU A 27 -14.75 -7.09 -0.37
CA GLU A 27 -14.53 -7.85 0.87
C GLU A 27 -13.71 -7.07 1.91
N SER A 28 -13.10 -5.94 1.54
CA SER A 28 -12.45 -5.03 2.50
C SER A 28 -13.45 -4.34 3.43
N TYR A 29 -14.73 -4.26 3.04
CA TYR A 29 -15.74 -3.49 3.74
C TYR A 29 -16.69 -4.40 4.52
N ASN A 30 -17.11 -3.97 5.72
CA ASN A 30 -18.24 -4.59 6.42
C ASN A 30 -19.59 -4.05 5.88
N GLU A 31 -20.70 -4.55 6.42
CA GLU A 31 -22.06 -4.11 6.06
C GLU A 31 -22.30 -2.61 6.26
N LYS A 32 -21.50 -1.95 7.11
CA LYS A 32 -21.56 -0.51 7.36
C LYS A 32 -20.68 0.32 6.42
N GLY A 33 -19.95 -0.32 5.51
CA GLY A 33 -19.00 0.35 4.61
C GLY A 33 -17.67 0.72 5.28
N GLU A 34 -17.37 0.19 6.46
CA GLU A 34 -16.10 0.42 7.15
C GLU A 34 -15.04 -0.57 6.68
N VAL A 35 -13.81 -0.09 6.49
CA VAL A 35 -12.68 -0.93 6.10
C VAL A 35 -12.24 -1.80 7.28
N THR A 36 -12.41 -3.11 7.16
CA THR A 36 -11.99 -4.09 8.18
C THR A 36 -10.69 -4.79 7.83
N GLN A 37 -10.34 -4.83 6.54
CA GLN A 37 -9.10 -5.42 6.04
C GLN A 37 -8.66 -4.71 4.75
N ILE A 38 -7.35 -4.66 4.49
CA ILE A 38 -6.80 -4.02 3.29
C ILE A 38 -6.56 -5.09 2.21
N ILE A 39 -7.44 -5.14 1.22
CA ILE A 39 -7.31 -5.99 0.03
C ILE A 39 -7.26 -5.06 -1.18
N GLY A 40 -6.06 -4.85 -1.71
CA GLY A 40 -5.83 -3.98 -2.87
C GLY A 40 -5.29 -4.73 -4.08
N THR A 41 -5.04 -4.00 -5.15
CA THR A 41 -4.55 -4.52 -6.44
C THR A 41 -3.03 -4.39 -6.63
N GLY A 42 -2.32 -3.98 -5.58
CA GLY A 42 -0.89 -3.65 -5.61
C GLY A 42 0.04 -4.87 -5.65
N ALA A 43 1.34 -4.59 -5.84
CA ALA A 43 2.40 -5.61 -5.94
C ALA A 43 2.76 -6.29 -4.61
N PHE A 44 2.22 -5.80 -3.50
CA PHE A 44 2.49 -6.29 -2.16
C PHE A 44 1.18 -6.56 -1.42
N LYS A 45 1.12 -7.68 -0.72
CA LYS A 45 0.03 -8.06 0.16
C LYS A 45 0.43 -7.77 1.61
N PRO A 46 -0.32 -6.94 2.36
CA PRO A 46 -0.09 -6.75 3.78
C PRO A 46 -0.24 -8.07 4.54
N THR A 47 0.74 -8.38 5.39
CA THR A 47 0.73 -9.57 6.27
C THR A 47 0.52 -9.19 7.73
N LYS A 48 0.95 -7.99 8.13
CA LYS A 48 0.77 -7.48 9.49
C LYS A 48 0.61 -5.96 9.47
N ILE A 49 -0.40 -5.45 10.16
CA ILE A 49 -0.63 -4.00 10.33
C ILE A 49 -0.82 -3.74 11.82
N GLU A 50 0.15 -3.04 12.42
CA GLU A 50 0.09 -2.55 13.80
C GLU A 50 0.17 -1.02 13.74
N ALA A 51 -0.93 -0.39 13.34
CA ALA A 51 -0.98 1.04 13.15
C ALA A 51 -0.75 1.79 14.49
N PRO A 52 -0.05 2.94 14.48
CA PRO A 52 0.67 3.56 13.36
C PRO A 52 2.13 3.07 13.22
N GLN A 53 2.56 2.12 14.06
CA GLN A 53 3.97 1.84 14.30
C GLN A 53 4.61 0.90 13.27
N LYS A 54 3.86 -0.06 12.72
CA LYS A 54 4.45 -1.12 11.91
C LYS A 54 3.51 -1.65 10.82
N LEU A 55 4.08 -1.92 9.65
CA LEU A 55 3.42 -2.61 8.54
C LEU A 55 4.42 -3.62 7.94
N GLU A 56 4.01 -4.86 7.79
CA GLU A 56 4.75 -5.88 7.06
C GLU A 56 3.93 -6.29 5.84
N ALA A 57 4.60 -6.47 4.71
CA ALA A 57 3.98 -6.90 3.47
C ALA A 57 4.93 -7.83 2.70
N VAL A 58 4.35 -8.78 1.97
CA VAL A 58 5.08 -9.69 1.08
C VAL A 58 4.69 -9.43 -0.35
N GLN A 59 5.60 -9.75 -1.27
CA GLN A 59 5.33 -9.71 -2.70
C GLN A 59 4.07 -10.52 -3.04
N PHE A 60 3.20 -9.95 -3.87
CA PHE A 60 2.02 -10.63 -4.38
C PHE A 60 2.36 -11.36 -5.69
N GLU A 61 2.40 -12.70 -5.63
CA GLU A 61 2.73 -13.54 -6.78
C GLU A 61 1.76 -13.42 -7.96
N GLY A 62 0.51 -13.02 -7.69
CA GLY A 62 -0.50 -12.78 -8.72
C GLY A 62 -0.49 -11.37 -9.31
N TYR A 63 0.52 -10.55 -9.01
CA TYR A 63 0.55 -9.17 -9.49
C TYR A 63 0.63 -9.12 -11.03
N TRP A 64 -0.27 -8.35 -11.62
CA TRP A 64 -0.56 -8.35 -13.05
C TRP A 64 0.52 -7.66 -13.91
N ALA A 65 1.36 -6.82 -13.30
CA ALA A 65 2.45 -6.12 -13.98
C ALA A 65 3.82 -6.72 -13.64
N LYS A 66 4.90 -5.97 -13.88
CA LYS A 66 6.25 -6.39 -13.53
C LYS A 66 6.35 -6.61 -12.02
N LYS A 67 6.61 -7.86 -11.64
CA LYS A 67 6.83 -8.28 -10.27
C LYS A 67 8.03 -7.54 -9.65
N PRO A 68 7.90 -7.03 -8.41
CA PRO A 68 9.02 -6.42 -7.71
C PRO A 68 10.13 -7.45 -7.45
N GLN A 69 11.38 -7.02 -7.39
CA GLN A 69 12.48 -7.90 -6.97
C GLN A 69 12.57 -8.05 -5.45
N VAL A 70 11.87 -7.19 -4.71
CA VAL A 70 11.80 -7.20 -3.25
C VAL A 70 10.68 -8.16 -2.85
N GLN A 71 11.04 -9.18 -2.06
CA GLN A 71 10.10 -10.22 -1.62
C GLN A 71 9.31 -9.80 -0.39
N GLN A 72 9.89 -8.97 0.47
CA GLN A 72 9.27 -8.51 1.71
C GLN A 72 9.59 -7.03 1.94
N ALA A 73 8.57 -6.28 2.32
CA ALA A 73 8.66 -4.88 2.75
C ALA A 73 8.24 -4.78 4.22
N ASN A 74 9.01 -4.04 5.02
CA ASN A 74 8.69 -3.74 6.40
C ASN A 74 8.76 -2.22 6.58
N TYR A 75 7.69 -1.62 7.07
CA TYR A 75 7.64 -0.22 7.47
C TYR A 75 7.62 -0.16 8.99
N LEU A 76 8.47 0.69 9.55
CA LEU A 76 8.53 0.98 10.97
C LEU A 76 8.51 2.50 11.14
N ALA A 77 7.49 3.01 11.82
CA ALA A 77 7.45 4.42 12.22
C ALA A 77 8.37 4.62 13.43
N SER A 78 9.67 4.74 13.18
CA SER A 78 10.66 5.13 14.19
C SER A 78 10.94 6.64 14.08
N SER A 79 10.92 7.35 15.21
CA SER A 79 11.37 8.75 15.28
C SER A 79 12.90 8.90 15.22
N ARG A 80 13.67 7.81 15.22
CA ARG A 80 15.14 7.86 15.19
C ARG A 80 15.69 7.24 13.90
N SER A 81 16.55 8.01 13.24
CA SER A 81 17.24 7.68 11.99
C SER A 81 18.43 6.73 12.20
N GLU A 82 18.19 5.56 12.81
CA GLU A 82 19.21 4.51 12.89
C GLU A 82 18.87 3.40 11.89
N ASN A 83 19.77 3.16 10.94
CA ASN A 83 19.57 2.23 9.83
C ASN A 83 19.79 0.78 10.30
N PRO A 84 18.77 -0.10 10.34
CA PRO A 84 19.00 -1.50 10.65
C PRO A 84 19.60 -2.18 9.42
N TYR A 85 20.93 -2.27 9.37
CA TYR A 85 21.59 -3.20 8.46
C TYR A 85 21.13 -4.63 8.79
N VAL A 86 20.42 -5.29 7.87
CA VAL A 86 19.99 -6.69 8.02
C VAL A 86 20.46 -7.50 6.82
N ASN A 87 21.14 -8.60 7.12
CA ASN A 87 21.92 -9.45 6.22
C ASN A 87 21.06 -10.28 5.25
N GLY A 88 21.52 -10.42 4.00
CA GLY A 88 21.21 -11.55 3.09
C GLY A 88 19.82 -11.68 2.44
N THR A 89 18.77 -11.03 2.94
CA THR A 89 17.43 -11.06 2.31
C THR A 89 17.07 -9.67 1.82
N LYS A 90 16.71 -9.51 0.53
CA LYS A 90 16.23 -8.22 -0.02
C LYS A 90 14.93 -7.80 0.69
N ARG A 91 15.07 -7.16 1.85
CA ARG A 91 14.00 -6.56 2.64
C ARG A 91 14.07 -5.07 2.48
N ALA A 92 13.03 -4.46 1.91
CA ALA A 92 12.93 -3.01 1.92
C ALA A 92 12.44 -2.58 3.32
N VAL A 93 13.27 -1.81 4.03
CA VAL A 93 12.83 -1.08 5.23
C VAL A 93 12.47 0.32 4.79
N ILE A 94 11.18 0.66 4.85
CA ILE A 94 10.73 2.03 4.60
C ILE A 94 10.69 2.71 5.97
N THR A 95 11.67 3.58 6.23
CA THR A 95 11.66 4.48 7.40
C THR A 95 10.96 5.78 6.98
N GLY A 96 10.16 6.35 7.89
CA GLY A 96 9.17 7.41 7.61
C GLY A 96 9.64 8.64 6.83
N ILE A 97 8.64 9.30 6.24
CA ILE A 97 8.67 10.57 5.51
C ILE A 97 9.00 11.72 6.47
#